data_AF-A0A975YJ91-F1
#
_entry.id   AF-A0A975YJ91-F1
#
_cell.length_a   1.000
_cell.length_b   1.000
_cell.length_c   1.000
_cell.angle_alpha   90.00
_cell.angle_beta   90.00
_cell.angle_gamma   90.00
#
_symmetry.space_group_name_H-M   'P 1'
#
loop_
_entity.id
_entity.type
_entity.pdbx_description
1 polymer ?
#
loop_
_entity_poly.entity_id
_entity_poly.type
_entity_poly.pdbx_seq_one_letter_code
_entity_poly.pdbx_strand_id
1 'polypeptide(L)'
;MSDARALERPAGLDVAAIRRDFPILSETVRGKPLVFLDSAASAQKPRAVIEAMVQAMEHRYANVHRGLHWMSERTTEAYEGARDAAAAFLNAPDRDEIVFVRNTTEGINLVAHSYGRAFLKPGDAVVISAMEHHSNIVPWQMLRDAHGVELRVAPVTESGELDLEGFEARLADGRVKLVSITHMSNVLGTYTPAERIVALAHAAGAAVLLDGSQAAVHRKVDVQALGCDFYVFTGHKLYGPTGIGVLWARRELLEAMPPFLGGGDMISSVSFERSTWAKVPHKFEAGTPAILEAIGLKAAIEWTTALGWDAISAHEQALTDHALARLAAIEGVSILGRAQDRGGVVSFTLEGVHAHDVATLLDRQGIAVRAGQHCAEPLMQRFGLDSTVRASFAAYTTRAEIDFLAEQLARVRSFFGARG
;
A
#
# COMPACT_ATOMS: atom_id res chain seq x y z
N MET A 1 18.25 -12.19 48.39
CA MET A 1 18.02 -10.83 47.87
C MET A 1 18.94 -10.67 46.67
N SER A 2 18.52 -10.55 45.42
CA SER A 2 17.19 -10.43 44.80
C SER A 2 17.28 -11.12 43.43
N ASP A 3 16.38 -12.06 43.17
CA ASP A 3 16.14 -12.60 41.84
C ASP A 3 15.56 -11.49 40.95
N ALA A 4 16.37 -10.99 40.02
CA ALA A 4 15.88 -10.19 38.92
C ALA A 4 15.30 -11.15 37.88
N ARG A 5 14.02 -11.49 38.02
CA ARG A 5 13.22 -12.05 36.93
C ARG A 5 13.22 -11.02 35.79
N ALA A 6 14.06 -11.25 34.79
CA ALA A 6 13.83 -10.72 33.45
C ALA A 6 12.43 -11.19 33.05
N LEU A 7 11.49 -10.25 32.96
CA LEU A 7 10.18 -10.51 32.38
C LEU A 7 10.40 -10.76 30.89
N GLU A 8 10.54 -12.03 30.52
CA GLU A 8 10.33 -12.49 29.16
C GLU A 8 8.96 -11.96 28.72
N ARG A 9 8.95 -10.95 27.84
CA ARG A 9 7.74 -10.54 27.13
C ARG A 9 7.29 -11.77 26.32
N PRO A 10 5.99 -12.15 26.36
CA PRO A 10 5.52 -13.30 25.61
C PRO A 10 5.88 -13.15 24.13
N ALA A 11 6.34 -14.25 23.51
CA ALA A 11 6.87 -14.30 22.15
C ALA A 11 5.78 -14.17 21.05
N GLY A 12 4.83 -13.25 21.23
CA GLY A 12 3.74 -13.01 20.29
C GLY A 12 3.06 -11.68 20.54
N LEU A 13 2.44 -11.15 19.47
CA LEU A 13 1.68 -9.91 19.49
C LEU A 13 0.47 -10.06 20.44
N ASP A 14 0.30 -9.18 21.44
CA ASP A 14 -0.94 -9.13 22.24
C ASP A 14 -2.05 -8.47 21.43
N VAL A 15 -2.71 -9.28 20.59
CA VAL A 15 -3.78 -8.83 19.69
C VAL A 15 -4.95 -8.21 20.47
N ALA A 16 -5.24 -8.71 21.68
CA ALA A 16 -6.31 -8.17 22.50
C ALA A 16 -5.98 -6.76 23.00
N ALA A 17 -4.72 -6.49 23.35
CA ALA A 17 -4.24 -5.14 23.64
C ALA A 17 -4.31 -4.23 22.41
N ILE A 18 -3.80 -4.70 21.28
CA ILE A 18 -3.81 -3.95 20.00
C ILE A 18 -5.23 -3.58 19.60
N ARG A 19 -6.20 -4.50 19.72
CA ARG A 19 -7.60 -4.21 19.39
C ARG A 19 -8.20 -3.09 20.24
N ARG A 20 -7.77 -2.91 21.49
CA ARG A 20 -8.23 -1.79 22.34
C ARG A 20 -7.75 -0.43 21.82
N ASP A 21 -6.70 -0.41 21.02
CA ASP A 21 -6.24 0.81 20.36
C ASP A 21 -7.19 1.24 19.25
N PHE A 22 -8.04 0.37 18.69
CA PHE A 22 -8.94 0.67 17.58
C PHE A 22 -10.40 0.78 18.05
N PRO A 23 -10.91 2.00 18.33
CA PRO A 23 -12.24 2.16 18.92
C PRO A 23 -13.36 1.57 18.06
N ILE A 24 -13.22 1.64 16.73
CA ILE A 24 -14.21 1.14 15.79
C ILE A 24 -14.41 -0.38 15.86
N LEU A 25 -13.42 -1.15 16.36
CA LEU A 25 -13.53 -2.62 16.44
C LEU A 25 -14.46 -3.09 17.57
N SER A 26 -14.89 -2.20 18.47
CA SER A 26 -15.92 -2.49 19.47
C SER A 26 -17.35 -2.19 19.00
N GLU A 27 -17.51 -1.66 17.78
CA GLU A 27 -18.82 -1.34 17.23
C GLU A 27 -19.64 -2.58 16.90
N THR A 28 -20.96 -2.38 16.83
CA THR A 28 -21.88 -3.39 16.32
C THR A 28 -22.41 -3.00 14.94
N VAL A 29 -22.41 -3.96 14.01
CA VAL A 29 -22.93 -3.79 12.66
C VAL A 29 -24.11 -4.75 12.49
N ARG A 30 -25.28 -4.20 12.16
CA ARG A 30 -26.55 -4.97 12.04
C ARG A 30 -26.86 -5.81 13.28
N GLY A 31 -26.58 -5.26 14.46
CA GLY A 31 -26.81 -5.92 15.75
C GLY A 31 -25.83 -7.05 16.09
N LYS A 32 -24.69 -7.14 15.39
CA LYS A 32 -23.64 -8.15 15.62
C LYS A 32 -22.28 -7.50 15.82
N PRO A 33 -21.34 -8.14 16.54
CA PRO A 33 -19.97 -7.64 16.64
C PRO A 33 -19.32 -7.47 15.26
N LEU A 34 -18.61 -6.37 15.05
CA LEU A 34 -17.87 -6.14 13.81
C LEU A 34 -16.70 -7.12 13.66
N VAL A 35 -16.65 -7.78 12.50
CA VAL A 35 -15.49 -8.56 12.02
C VAL A 35 -14.96 -7.89 10.75
N PHE A 36 -13.90 -7.09 10.89
CA PHE A 36 -13.37 -6.28 9.79
C PHE A 36 -12.22 -6.97 9.06
N LEU A 37 -12.49 -7.48 7.84
CA LEU A 37 -11.54 -8.20 6.98
C LEU A 37 -11.39 -7.53 5.60
N ASP A 38 -11.44 -6.20 5.53
CA ASP A 38 -11.20 -5.41 4.30
C ASP A 38 -10.02 -4.42 4.47
N SER A 39 -9.02 -4.78 5.27
CA SER A 39 -7.85 -3.93 5.57
C SER A 39 -7.00 -3.60 4.34
N ALA A 40 -6.96 -4.47 3.33
CA ALA A 40 -6.25 -4.21 2.07
C ALA A 40 -6.91 -3.12 1.21
N ALA A 41 -8.18 -2.76 1.47
CA ALA A 41 -8.79 -1.56 0.92
C ALA A 41 -8.44 -0.34 1.75
N SER A 42 -8.66 -0.39 3.07
CA SER A 42 -8.25 0.65 4.02
C SER A 42 -8.26 0.07 5.43
N ALA A 43 -7.19 0.28 6.20
CA ALA A 43 -7.10 -0.21 7.57
C ALA A 43 -7.86 0.70 8.54
N GLN A 44 -8.22 0.18 9.71
CA GLN A 44 -8.76 1.00 10.79
C GLN A 44 -7.66 1.85 11.46
N LYS A 45 -8.05 2.84 12.27
CA LYS A 45 -7.11 3.84 12.84
C LYS A 45 -6.95 3.62 14.34
N PRO A 46 -5.72 3.49 14.85
CA PRO A 46 -5.50 3.41 16.29
C PRO A 46 -5.74 4.78 16.92
N ARG A 47 -6.06 4.77 18.21
CA ARG A 47 -6.36 5.96 19.00
C ARG A 47 -5.23 6.98 18.97
N ALA A 48 -3.97 6.52 18.95
CA ALA A 48 -2.80 7.38 18.80
C ALA A 48 -2.85 8.27 17.54
N VAL A 49 -3.34 7.74 16.41
CA VAL A 49 -3.48 8.51 15.16
C VAL A 49 -4.60 9.54 15.29
N ILE A 50 -5.75 9.12 15.83
CA ILE A 50 -6.91 9.99 16.05
C ILE A 50 -6.52 11.16 16.96
N GLU A 51 -5.89 10.86 18.10
CA GLU A 51 -5.45 11.84 19.08
C GLU A 51 -4.37 12.76 18.52
N ALA A 52 -3.40 12.27 17.74
CA ALA A 52 -2.39 13.12 17.12
C ALA A 52 -2.99 14.19 16.21
N MET A 53 -4.01 13.83 15.42
CA MET A 53 -4.73 14.76 14.55
C MET A 53 -5.59 15.74 15.36
N VAL A 54 -6.35 15.25 16.34
CA VAL A 54 -7.20 16.10 17.21
C VAL A 54 -6.34 17.11 17.98
N GLN A 55 -5.27 16.66 18.62
CA GLN A 55 -4.36 17.52 19.38
C GLN A 55 -3.67 18.57 18.49
N ALA A 56 -3.35 18.20 17.25
CA ALA A 56 -2.82 19.17 16.29
C ALA A 56 -3.84 20.28 15.97
N MET A 57 -5.10 19.91 15.72
CA MET A 57 -6.19 20.85 15.45
C MET A 57 -6.51 21.75 16.64
N GLU A 58 -6.62 21.19 17.83
CA GLU A 58 -7.09 21.91 19.02
C GLU A 58 -6.04 22.87 19.61
N HIS A 59 -4.74 22.57 19.44
CA HIS A 59 -3.71 23.23 20.24
C HIS A 59 -2.57 23.89 19.46
N ARG A 60 -2.38 23.57 18.18
CA ARG A 60 -1.20 24.07 17.44
C ARG A 60 -1.39 24.41 15.97
N TYR A 61 -2.59 24.27 15.41
CA TYR A 61 -2.81 24.39 13.97
C TYR A 61 -2.53 25.80 13.39
N ALA A 62 -1.72 25.81 12.34
CA ALA A 62 -1.53 26.93 11.41
C ALA A 62 -1.08 26.39 10.04
N ASN A 63 -0.88 27.27 9.06
CA ASN A 63 -0.17 26.87 7.84
C ASN A 63 1.34 26.68 8.13
N VAL A 64 2.04 25.90 7.31
CA VAL A 64 3.45 25.50 7.49
C VAL A 64 4.44 26.41 6.74
N HIS A 65 5.72 26.27 7.10
CA HIS A 65 6.92 26.85 6.50
C HIS A 65 7.09 28.37 6.64
N ARG A 66 6.17 29.18 6.10
CA ARG A 66 6.42 30.62 5.87
C ARG A 66 5.91 31.54 6.99
N GLY A 67 5.33 31.00 8.06
CA GLY A 67 4.87 31.79 9.21
C GLY A 67 5.95 31.95 10.27
N LEU A 68 6.20 33.19 10.70
CA LEU A 68 7.15 33.53 11.76
C LEU A 68 6.53 33.50 13.17
N HIS A 69 5.26 33.11 13.29
CA HIS A 69 4.56 33.04 14.55
C HIS A 69 4.61 31.63 15.14
N TRP A 70 4.56 31.55 16.46
CA TRP A 70 4.70 30.30 17.23
C TRP A 70 3.86 29.13 16.69
N MET A 71 2.59 29.36 16.33
CA MET A 71 1.72 28.29 15.80
C MET A 71 2.23 27.70 14.47
N SER A 72 2.78 28.53 13.57
CA SER A 72 3.30 28.07 12.28
C SER A 72 4.61 27.32 12.48
N GLU A 73 5.49 27.78 13.36
CA GLU A 73 6.73 27.08 13.72
C GLU A 73 6.41 25.68 14.27
N ARG A 74 5.49 25.58 15.24
CA ARG A 74 5.09 24.29 15.85
C ARG A 74 4.39 23.35 14.88
N THR A 75 3.56 23.89 13.98
CA THR A 75 2.94 23.05 12.95
C THR A 75 3.98 22.55 11.95
N THR A 76 4.92 23.42 11.56
CA THR A 76 6.00 23.07 10.63
C THR A 76 6.89 21.98 11.22
N GLU A 77 7.30 22.12 12.48
CA GLU A 77 8.06 21.09 13.19
C GLU A 77 7.32 19.74 13.21
N ALA A 78 6.02 19.74 13.48
CA ALA A 78 5.22 18.51 13.50
C ALA A 78 5.05 17.89 12.10
N TYR A 79 4.83 18.72 11.08
CA TYR A 79 4.71 18.30 9.68
C TYR A 79 6.03 17.71 9.16
N GLU A 80 7.14 18.41 9.39
CA GLU A 80 8.47 17.97 8.99
C GLU A 80 8.92 16.75 9.82
N GLY A 81 8.51 16.62 11.08
CA GLY A 81 8.74 15.39 11.86
C GLY A 81 8.01 14.17 11.29
N ALA A 82 6.92 14.35 10.53
CA ALA A 82 6.30 13.25 9.79
C ALA A 82 7.15 12.79 8.62
N ARG A 83 7.88 13.71 7.98
CA ARG A 83 8.81 13.38 6.89
C ARG A 83 9.99 12.58 7.41
N ASP A 84 10.53 12.96 8.58
CA ASP A 84 11.56 12.18 9.26
C ASP A 84 11.09 10.76 9.59
N ALA A 85 9.87 10.63 10.10
CA ALA A 85 9.29 9.32 10.39
C ALA A 85 9.11 8.46 9.13
N ALA A 86 8.66 9.05 8.02
CA ALA A 86 8.52 8.36 6.73
C ALA A 86 9.89 7.94 6.16
N ALA A 87 10.92 8.80 6.27
CA ALA A 87 12.28 8.48 5.87
C ALA A 87 12.84 7.31 6.68
N ALA A 88 12.73 7.37 8.01
CA ALA A 88 13.18 6.28 8.89
C ALA A 88 12.40 4.98 8.64
N PHE A 89 11.10 5.07 8.40
CA PHE A 89 10.23 3.92 8.12
C PHE A 89 10.63 3.15 6.88
N LEU A 90 11.02 3.86 5.81
CA LEU A 90 11.49 3.26 4.56
C LEU A 90 13.00 2.95 4.57
N ASN A 91 13.72 3.35 5.61
CA ASN A 91 15.17 3.43 5.64
C ASN A 91 15.73 4.28 4.46
N ALA A 92 15.11 5.43 4.19
CA ALA A 92 15.61 6.37 3.19
C ALA A 92 16.91 7.05 3.68
N PRO A 93 17.92 7.24 2.82
CA PRO A 93 19.15 7.95 3.15
C PRO A 93 18.94 9.37 3.68
N ASP A 94 17.90 10.05 3.19
CA ASP A 94 17.64 11.45 3.51
C ASP A 94 16.14 11.75 3.54
N ARG A 95 15.72 12.62 4.46
CA ARG A 95 14.34 13.12 4.56
C ARG A 95 13.91 13.87 3.29
N ASP A 96 14.84 14.52 2.59
CA ASP A 96 14.52 15.31 1.40
C ASP A 96 14.19 14.43 0.18
N GLU A 97 14.39 13.11 0.30
CA GLU A 97 13.95 12.12 -0.67
C GLU A 97 12.49 11.70 -0.50
N ILE A 98 11.81 12.20 0.54
CA ILE A 98 10.41 11.93 0.81
C ILE A 98 9.55 13.08 0.29
N VAL A 99 8.66 12.78 -0.65
CA VAL A 99 7.62 13.68 -1.16
C VAL A 99 6.27 13.22 -0.63
N PHE A 100 5.54 14.12 0.04
CA PHE A 100 4.16 13.86 0.42
C PHE A 100 3.22 14.04 -0.77
N VAL A 101 2.37 13.04 -0.96
CA VAL A 101 1.32 13.01 -1.99
C VAL A 101 0.00 12.63 -1.32
N ARG A 102 -1.13 12.71 -2.03
CA ARG A 102 -2.47 12.35 -1.52
C ARG A 102 -2.62 10.86 -1.28
N ASN A 103 -1.96 10.04 -2.10
CA ASN A 103 -1.96 8.57 -2.05
C ASN A 103 -0.94 7.99 -3.05
N THR A 104 -0.76 6.67 -3.05
CA THR A 104 0.09 5.96 -4.02
C THR A 104 -0.24 6.33 -5.46
N THR A 105 -1.54 6.46 -5.81
CA THR A 105 -1.97 6.82 -7.15
C THR A 105 -1.37 8.15 -7.59
N GLU A 106 -1.38 9.17 -6.75
CA GLU A 106 -0.74 10.45 -7.06
C GLU A 106 0.78 10.34 -7.15
N GLY A 107 1.43 9.55 -6.29
CA GLY A 107 2.87 9.27 -6.38
C GLY A 107 3.27 8.64 -7.71
N ILE A 108 2.52 7.65 -8.20
CA ILE A 108 2.76 7.02 -9.50
C ILE A 108 2.49 8.02 -10.63
N ASN A 109 1.43 8.83 -10.54
CA ASN A 109 1.16 9.87 -11.54
C ASN A 109 2.24 10.96 -11.57
N LEU A 110 2.82 11.33 -10.43
CA LEU A 110 3.94 12.24 -10.34
C LEU A 110 5.13 11.67 -11.14
N VAL A 111 5.48 10.41 -10.92
CA VAL A 111 6.59 9.76 -11.66
C VAL A 111 6.26 9.66 -13.15
N ALA A 112 5.06 9.23 -13.53
CA ALA A 112 4.66 9.16 -14.94
C ALA A 112 4.69 10.54 -15.63
N HIS A 113 4.22 11.59 -14.97
CA HIS A 113 4.16 12.93 -15.53
C HIS A 113 5.51 13.64 -15.53
N SER A 114 6.30 13.48 -14.47
CA SER A 114 7.57 14.16 -14.32
C SER A 114 8.71 13.35 -14.94
N TYR A 115 9.03 12.18 -14.38
CA TYR A 115 10.09 11.31 -14.91
C TYR A 115 9.74 10.80 -16.30
N GLY A 116 8.55 10.22 -16.45
CA GLY A 116 8.09 9.60 -17.69
C GLY A 116 8.15 10.56 -18.88
N ARG A 117 7.66 11.79 -18.72
CA ARG A 117 7.66 12.78 -19.81
C ARG A 117 9.02 13.39 -20.10
N ALA A 118 9.88 13.53 -19.08
CA ALA A 118 11.17 14.19 -19.24
C ALA A 118 12.26 13.25 -19.80
N PHE A 119 12.21 11.96 -19.45
CA PHE A 119 13.32 11.05 -19.70
C PHE A 119 13.00 9.92 -20.68
N LEU A 120 11.74 9.54 -20.87
CA LEU A 120 11.36 8.52 -21.86
C LEU A 120 11.05 9.16 -23.21
N LYS A 121 11.43 8.46 -24.27
CA LYS A 121 11.27 8.89 -25.67
C LYS A 121 10.32 7.94 -26.40
N PRO A 122 9.74 8.37 -27.54
CA PRO A 122 9.01 7.47 -28.41
C PRO A 122 9.84 6.22 -28.76
N GLY A 123 9.26 5.05 -28.56
CA GLY A 123 9.92 3.75 -28.77
C GLY A 123 10.61 3.14 -27.54
N ASP A 124 10.87 3.92 -26.48
CA ASP A 124 11.21 3.38 -25.16
C ASP A 124 10.03 2.62 -24.55
N ALA A 125 10.28 1.73 -23.60
CA ALA A 125 9.25 0.89 -22.98
C ALA A 125 9.19 1.03 -21.45
N VAL A 126 7.97 0.94 -20.93
CA VAL A 126 7.66 0.72 -19.52
C VAL A 126 7.20 -0.73 -19.33
N VAL A 127 7.76 -1.46 -18.36
CA VAL A 127 7.30 -2.80 -17.99
C VAL A 127 6.49 -2.74 -16.70
N ILE A 128 5.31 -3.36 -16.72
CA ILE A 128 4.46 -3.63 -15.55
C ILE A 128 4.19 -5.13 -15.43
N SER A 129 3.60 -5.61 -14.33
CA SER A 129 3.16 -7.01 -14.21
C SER A 129 1.67 -7.15 -14.57
N ALA A 130 1.22 -8.38 -14.82
CA ALA A 130 -0.20 -8.65 -14.98
C ALA A 130 -1.00 -8.58 -13.65
N MET A 131 -0.32 -8.45 -12.50
CA MET A 131 -0.95 -8.34 -11.17
C MET A 131 -1.04 -6.90 -10.63
N GLU A 132 -0.75 -5.90 -11.46
CA GLU A 132 -0.80 -4.50 -11.04
C GLU A 132 -2.20 -4.05 -10.64
N HIS A 133 -2.24 -3.19 -9.63
CA HIS A 133 -3.40 -2.35 -9.35
C HIS A 133 -3.59 -1.33 -10.48
N HIS A 134 -4.82 -0.90 -10.76
CA HIS A 134 -5.13 0.09 -11.82
C HIS A 134 -4.32 1.38 -11.70
N SER A 135 -4.03 1.82 -10.48
CA SER A 135 -3.14 2.97 -10.22
C SER A 135 -1.71 2.80 -10.74
N ASN A 136 -1.25 1.57 -10.90
CA ASN A 136 0.04 1.23 -11.50
C ASN A 136 -0.10 0.69 -12.94
N ILE A 137 -1.22 0.98 -13.61
CA ILE A 137 -1.49 0.65 -15.02
C ILE A 137 -1.83 1.92 -15.79
N VAL A 138 -2.88 2.61 -15.35
CA VAL A 138 -3.51 3.72 -16.08
C VAL A 138 -2.53 4.88 -16.34
N PRO A 139 -1.67 5.32 -15.39
CA PRO A 139 -0.71 6.39 -15.66
C PRO A 139 0.26 6.06 -16.80
N TRP A 140 0.67 4.80 -16.91
CA TRP A 140 1.58 4.33 -17.97
C TRP A 140 0.87 4.19 -19.32
N GLN A 141 -0.40 3.82 -19.33
CA GLN A 141 -1.22 3.86 -20.55
C GLN A 141 -1.39 5.29 -21.05
N MET A 142 -1.68 6.24 -20.16
CA MET A 142 -1.75 7.67 -20.50
C MET A 142 -0.41 8.19 -21.04
N LEU A 143 0.71 7.74 -20.47
CA LEU A 143 2.05 8.07 -20.98
C LEU A 143 2.30 7.47 -22.36
N ARG A 144 1.95 6.20 -22.60
CA ARG A 144 2.01 5.56 -23.93
C ARG A 144 1.23 6.38 -24.95
N ASP A 145 -0.02 6.69 -24.65
CA ASP A 145 -0.94 7.33 -25.60
C ASP A 145 -0.51 8.78 -25.91
N ALA A 146 0.10 9.48 -24.94
CA ALA A 146 0.52 10.87 -25.09
C ALA A 146 1.98 11.07 -25.54
N HIS A 147 2.88 10.12 -25.30
CA HIS A 147 4.33 10.27 -25.53
C HIS A 147 4.96 9.14 -26.37
N GLY A 148 4.18 8.14 -26.81
CA GLY A 148 4.66 7.11 -27.73
C GLY A 148 5.62 6.09 -27.11
N VAL A 149 5.63 5.96 -25.78
CA VAL A 149 6.33 4.85 -25.10
C VAL A 149 5.53 3.56 -25.26
N GLU A 150 6.18 2.40 -25.26
CA GLU A 150 5.53 1.10 -25.26
C GLU A 150 5.17 0.69 -23.82
N LEU A 151 4.01 0.05 -23.62
CA LEU A 151 3.66 -0.59 -22.35
C LEU A 151 3.76 -2.11 -22.50
N ARG A 152 4.68 -2.73 -21.76
CA ARG A 152 4.90 -4.18 -21.73
C ARG A 152 4.36 -4.76 -20.43
N VAL A 153 3.81 -5.96 -20.50
CA VAL A 153 3.22 -6.64 -19.36
C VAL A 153 3.93 -7.97 -19.14
N ALA A 154 4.59 -8.10 -18.00
CA ALA A 154 5.18 -9.35 -17.52
C ALA A 154 4.07 -10.29 -17.02
N PRO A 155 4.04 -11.55 -17.47
CA PRO A 155 2.98 -12.47 -17.10
C PRO A 155 3.05 -12.90 -15.63
N VAL A 156 1.97 -13.54 -15.19
CA VAL A 156 1.82 -14.14 -13.87
C VAL A 156 1.52 -15.62 -14.04
N THR A 157 2.16 -16.45 -13.22
CA THR A 157 2.00 -17.91 -13.22
C THR A 157 0.62 -18.32 -12.72
N GLU A 158 0.24 -19.58 -12.91
CA GLU A 158 -1.01 -20.10 -12.33
C GLU A 158 -1.00 -20.09 -10.80
N SER A 159 0.17 -20.22 -10.15
CA SER A 159 0.31 -20.06 -8.71
C SER A 159 0.14 -18.61 -8.25
N GLY A 160 0.06 -17.64 -9.18
CA GLY A 160 -0.07 -16.23 -8.83
C GLY A 160 1.25 -15.54 -8.53
N GLU A 161 2.37 -16.08 -8.99
CA GLU A 161 3.71 -15.50 -8.86
C GLU A 161 4.10 -14.75 -10.13
N LEU A 162 4.98 -13.76 -10.03
CA LEU A 162 5.54 -13.12 -11.21
C LEU A 162 6.33 -14.16 -12.00
N ASP A 163 6.03 -14.31 -13.29
CA ASP A 163 6.82 -15.14 -14.19
C ASP A 163 8.14 -14.38 -14.50
N LEU A 164 9.22 -14.79 -13.85
CA LEU A 164 10.53 -14.16 -13.98
C LEU A 164 11.14 -14.36 -15.37
N GLU A 165 10.93 -15.50 -16.02
CA GLU A 165 11.41 -15.73 -17.39
C GLU A 165 10.67 -14.82 -18.36
N GLY A 166 9.34 -14.74 -18.21
CA GLY A 166 8.49 -13.82 -18.96
C GLY A 166 8.84 -12.35 -18.71
N PHE A 167 9.25 -11.99 -17.49
CA PHE A 167 9.73 -10.65 -17.13
C PHE A 167 11.08 -10.34 -17.81
N GLU A 168 12.08 -11.22 -17.68
CA GLU A 168 13.41 -11.06 -18.31
C GLU A 168 13.30 -10.93 -19.84
N ALA A 169 12.43 -11.73 -20.47
CA ALA A 169 12.17 -11.64 -21.90
C ALA A 169 11.66 -10.25 -22.35
N ARG A 170 10.93 -9.52 -21.48
CA ARG A 170 10.49 -8.14 -21.78
C ARG A 170 11.60 -7.11 -21.65
N LEU A 171 12.72 -7.42 -21.01
CA LEU A 171 13.87 -6.53 -20.87
C LEU A 171 14.91 -6.71 -22.00
N ALA A 172 14.86 -7.84 -22.71
CA ALA A 172 15.95 -8.33 -23.56
C ALA A 172 16.39 -7.41 -24.72
N ASP A 173 15.50 -6.55 -25.23
CA ASP A 173 15.81 -5.69 -26.38
C ASP A 173 16.45 -4.33 -26.00
N GLY A 174 16.67 -4.07 -24.71
CA GLY A 174 17.31 -2.85 -24.20
C GLY A 174 16.48 -1.57 -24.35
N ARG A 175 15.21 -1.66 -24.79
CA ARG A 175 14.31 -0.51 -24.93
C ARG A 175 13.57 -0.16 -23.65
N VAL A 176 13.59 -1.04 -22.65
CA VAL A 176 12.96 -0.74 -21.35
C VAL A 176 13.77 0.34 -20.64
N LYS A 177 13.09 1.40 -20.22
CA LYS A 177 13.69 2.51 -19.45
C LYS A 177 13.05 2.71 -18.08
N LEU A 178 11.91 2.07 -17.84
CA LEU A 178 11.26 2.05 -16.54
C LEU A 178 10.57 0.69 -16.32
N VAL A 179 10.73 0.14 -15.13
CA VAL A 179 9.98 -0.98 -14.60
C VAL A 179 9.11 -0.46 -13.46
N SER A 180 7.81 -0.71 -13.48
CA SER A 180 6.88 -0.31 -12.43
C SER A 180 6.08 -1.51 -11.96
N ILE A 181 6.43 -2.07 -10.80
CA ILE A 181 5.91 -3.36 -10.34
C ILE A 181 5.40 -3.26 -8.90
N THR A 182 4.29 -3.92 -8.61
CA THR A 182 3.81 -4.06 -7.24
C THR A 182 4.79 -4.85 -6.39
N HIS A 183 5.09 -4.38 -5.18
CA HIS A 183 5.91 -5.12 -4.22
C HIS A 183 5.08 -6.25 -3.58
N MET A 184 3.77 -6.07 -3.46
CA MET A 184 2.84 -7.12 -3.01
C MET A 184 1.46 -6.92 -3.63
N SER A 185 0.94 -7.97 -4.29
CA SER A 185 -0.37 -7.95 -4.95
C SER A 185 -1.50 -7.71 -3.94
N ASN A 186 -2.41 -6.78 -4.26
CA ASN A 186 -3.62 -6.50 -3.47
C ASN A 186 -4.74 -7.53 -3.67
N VAL A 187 -4.55 -8.52 -4.54
CA VAL A 187 -5.50 -9.60 -4.84
C VAL A 187 -4.93 -10.93 -4.36
N LEU A 188 -3.75 -11.29 -4.85
CA LEU A 188 -3.17 -12.61 -4.62
C LEU A 188 -2.45 -12.69 -3.28
N GLY A 189 -2.09 -11.55 -2.70
CA GLY A 189 -1.21 -11.46 -1.53
C GLY A 189 0.26 -11.75 -1.86
N THR A 190 0.58 -12.18 -3.08
CA THR A 190 1.94 -12.52 -3.52
C THR A 190 2.90 -11.34 -3.36
N TYR A 191 4.04 -11.58 -2.70
CA TYR A 191 5.18 -10.68 -2.78
C TYR A 191 5.93 -10.92 -4.09
N THR A 192 6.33 -9.84 -4.76
CA THR A 192 7.24 -9.96 -5.90
C THR A 192 8.69 -10.01 -5.39
N PRO A 193 9.60 -10.72 -6.07
CA PRO A 193 11.00 -10.78 -5.68
C PRO A 193 11.71 -9.45 -6.03
N ALA A 194 11.42 -8.42 -5.25
CA ALA A 194 11.75 -7.02 -5.56
C ALA A 194 13.24 -6.78 -5.81
N GLU A 195 14.13 -7.33 -4.97
CA GLU A 195 15.59 -7.23 -5.16
C GLU A 195 16.05 -7.82 -6.50
N ARG A 196 15.46 -8.96 -6.89
CA ARG A 196 15.77 -9.62 -8.16
C ARG A 196 15.25 -8.80 -9.35
N ILE A 197 14.05 -8.24 -9.23
CA ILE A 197 13.46 -7.36 -10.25
C ILE A 197 14.33 -6.12 -10.44
N VAL A 198 14.77 -5.50 -9.35
CA VAL A 198 15.66 -4.32 -9.38
C VAL A 198 16.97 -4.66 -10.06
N ALA A 199 17.64 -5.74 -9.66
CA ALA A 199 18.90 -6.15 -10.26
C ALA A 199 18.79 -6.38 -11.78
N LEU A 200 17.73 -7.07 -12.24
CA LEU A 200 17.49 -7.34 -13.66
C LEU A 200 17.16 -6.06 -14.45
N ALA A 201 16.33 -5.18 -13.90
CA ALA A 201 15.96 -3.91 -14.53
C ALA A 201 17.17 -2.98 -14.67
N HIS A 202 17.97 -2.85 -13.61
CA HIS A 202 19.20 -2.06 -13.61
C HIS A 202 20.23 -2.61 -14.60
N ALA A 203 20.38 -3.94 -14.70
CA ALA A 203 21.24 -4.57 -15.71
C ALA A 203 20.79 -4.26 -17.15
N ALA A 204 19.48 -4.03 -17.36
CA ALA A 204 18.92 -3.59 -18.64
C ALA A 204 18.93 -2.05 -18.84
N GLY A 205 19.45 -1.29 -17.86
CA GLY A 205 19.52 0.17 -17.90
C GLY A 205 18.17 0.88 -17.68
N ALA A 206 17.24 0.23 -16.97
CA ALA A 206 15.93 0.79 -16.63
C ALA A 206 15.86 1.20 -15.15
N ALA A 207 15.18 2.30 -14.85
CA ALA A 207 14.82 2.66 -13.47
C ALA A 207 13.67 1.77 -12.94
N VAL A 208 13.48 1.70 -11.63
CA VAL A 208 12.46 0.88 -10.98
C VAL A 208 11.59 1.67 -10.01
N LEU A 209 10.28 1.64 -10.25
CA LEU A 209 9.25 2.03 -9.30
C LEU A 209 8.63 0.79 -8.66
N LEU A 210 8.60 0.75 -7.33
CA LEU A 210 7.86 -0.27 -6.58
C LEU A 210 6.56 0.31 -6.00
N ASP A 211 5.42 -0.26 -6.38
CA ASP A 211 4.14 -0.01 -5.70
C ASP A 211 4.11 -0.81 -4.40
N GLY A 212 4.49 -0.13 -3.32
CA GLY A 212 4.55 -0.64 -1.96
C GLY A 212 3.25 -0.54 -1.17
N SER A 213 2.11 -0.23 -1.80
CA SER A 213 0.85 0.05 -1.11
C SER A 213 0.39 -1.04 -0.13
N GLN A 214 0.69 -2.31 -0.43
CA GLN A 214 0.43 -3.43 0.49
C GLN A 214 1.70 -3.83 1.25
N ALA A 215 2.84 -3.96 0.57
CA ALA A 215 4.06 -4.44 1.21
C ALA A 215 4.51 -3.58 2.40
N ALA A 216 4.36 -2.26 2.31
CA ALA A 216 4.67 -1.34 3.40
C ALA A 216 3.78 -1.55 4.65
N VAL A 217 2.65 -2.26 4.53
CA VAL A 217 1.77 -2.57 5.68
C VAL A 217 2.18 -3.86 6.37
N HIS A 218 2.69 -4.82 5.60
CA HIS A 218 2.82 -6.21 6.00
C HIS A 218 4.28 -6.65 6.26
N ARG A 219 5.26 -5.86 5.81
CA ARG A 219 6.69 -6.18 5.92
C ARG A 219 7.51 -4.91 6.15
N LYS A 220 8.63 -5.07 6.87
CA LYS A 220 9.67 -4.03 6.95
C LYS A 220 10.20 -3.73 5.54
N VAL A 221 10.25 -2.45 5.18
CA VAL A 221 10.79 -1.98 3.91
C VAL A 221 12.13 -1.29 4.16
N ASP A 222 13.12 -1.62 3.34
CA ASP A 222 14.41 -0.94 3.28
C ASP A 222 14.70 -0.58 1.83
N VAL A 223 14.47 0.69 1.45
CA VAL A 223 14.64 1.14 0.06
C VAL A 223 16.10 1.14 -0.39
N GLN A 224 17.05 1.24 0.55
CA GLN A 224 18.47 1.12 0.25
C GLN A 224 18.85 -0.32 -0.09
N ALA A 225 18.38 -1.28 0.72
CA ALA A 225 18.61 -2.71 0.45
C ALA A 225 17.89 -3.19 -0.81
N LEU A 226 16.65 -2.75 -1.02
CA LEU A 226 15.89 -3.05 -2.24
C LEU A 226 16.57 -2.47 -3.50
N GLY A 227 17.24 -1.33 -3.36
CA GLY A 227 17.94 -0.66 -4.46
C GLY A 227 17.04 -0.01 -5.50
N CYS A 228 15.72 0.03 -5.31
CA CYS A 228 14.78 0.67 -6.24
C CYS A 228 15.05 2.18 -6.39
N ASP A 229 14.44 2.79 -7.39
CA ASP A 229 14.63 4.21 -7.73
C ASP A 229 13.48 5.09 -7.24
N PHE A 230 12.29 4.50 -7.20
CA PHE A 230 11.07 5.07 -6.64
C PHE A 230 10.36 4.03 -5.79
N TYR A 231 9.80 4.45 -4.66
CA TYR A 231 8.96 3.62 -3.81
C TYR A 231 7.74 4.42 -3.37
N VAL A 232 6.55 3.87 -3.53
CA VAL A 232 5.30 4.56 -3.18
C VAL A 232 4.48 3.76 -2.19
N PHE A 233 3.87 4.44 -1.23
CA PHE A 233 2.86 3.84 -0.36
C PHE A 233 1.80 4.86 0.05
N THR A 234 0.71 4.39 0.66
CA THR A 234 -0.41 5.23 1.08
C THR A 234 -0.71 5.08 2.57
N GLY A 235 -0.99 6.20 3.23
CA GLY A 235 -1.20 6.22 4.68
C GLY A 235 -2.44 5.46 5.13
N HIS A 236 -3.52 5.48 4.36
CA HIS A 236 -4.79 4.88 4.79
C HIS A 236 -4.76 3.36 4.93
N LYS A 237 -3.79 2.68 4.29
CA LYS A 237 -3.56 1.24 4.47
C LYS A 237 -2.61 0.97 5.65
N LEU A 238 -1.64 1.85 5.90
CA LEU A 238 -0.74 1.80 7.06
C LEU A 238 -1.39 2.44 8.29
N TYR A 239 -2.64 2.09 8.60
CA TYR A 239 -3.37 2.55 9.80
C TYR A 239 -3.53 4.08 9.96
N GLY A 240 -3.03 4.88 9.02
CA GLY A 240 -3.01 6.33 9.03
C GLY A 240 -4.22 6.95 8.33
N PRO A 241 -4.27 8.28 8.24
CA PRO A 241 -5.41 8.98 7.65
C PRO A 241 -5.52 8.77 6.13
N THR A 242 -6.70 9.03 5.60
CA THR A 242 -6.90 9.24 4.15
C THR A 242 -6.30 10.56 3.72
N GLY A 243 -6.02 10.72 2.42
CA GLY A 243 -5.55 12.00 1.87
C GLY A 243 -4.05 12.24 2.01
N ILE A 244 -3.29 11.25 2.51
CA ILE A 244 -1.83 11.28 2.55
C ILE A 244 -1.22 9.94 2.07
N GLY A 245 -0.10 10.05 1.40
CA GLY A 245 0.78 8.99 0.95
C GLY A 245 2.19 9.55 0.76
N VAL A 246 3.11 8.67 0.41
CA VAL A 246 4.52 8.99 0.30
C VAL A 246 5.03 8.44 -1.03
N LEU A 247 5.76 9.30 -1.73
CA LEU A 247 6.72 8.90 -2.75
C LEU A 247 8.11 9.09 -2.15
N TRP A 248 8.87 8.02 -2.02
CA TRP A 248 10.32 8.09 -1.91
C TRP A 248 10.93 7.97 -3.30
N ALA A 249 11.96 8.75 -3.57
CA ALA A 249 12.77 8.59 -4.78
C ALA A 249 14.19 9.06 -4.52
N ARG A 250 15.16 8.44 -5.21
CA ARG A 250 16.57 8.85 -5.09
C ARG A 250 16.73 10.35 -5.33
N ARG A 251 17.54 11.03 -4.52
CA ARG A 251 17.75 12.48 -4.58
C ARG A 251 18.09 12.96 -5.99
N GLU A 252 19.00 12.29 -6.69
CA GLU A 252 19.42 12.67 -8.04
C GLU A 252 18.27 12.63 -9.06
N LEU A 253 17.31 11.72 -8.90
CA LEU A 253 16.12 11.64 -9.73
C LEU A 253 15.14 12.76 -9.39
N LEU A 254 14.90 13.00 -8.10
CA LEU A 254 14.07 14.10 -7.64
C LEU A 254 14.61 15.43 -8.13
N GLU A 255 15.92 15.66 -8.08
CA GLU A 255 16.56 16.89 -8.55
C GLU A 255 16.43 17.07 -10.06
N ALA A 256 16.64 16.01 -10.85
CA ALA A 256 16.58 16.05 -12.31
C ALA A 256 15.15 16.19 -12.86
N MET A 257 14.16 15.61 -12.17
CA MET A 257 12.76 15.62 -12.57
C MET A 257 12.15 17.04 -12.61
N PRO A 258 11.40 17.45 -13.66
CA PRO A 258 10.67 18.72 -13.66
C PRO A 258 9.48 18.70 -12.68
N PRO A 259 8.94 19.85 -12.25
CA PRO A 259 7.76 19.85 -11.38
C PRO A 259 6.55 19.10 -11.95
N PHE A 260 5.72 18.55 -11.06
CA PHE A 260 4.46 17.90 -11.43
C PHE A 260 3.28 18.87 -11.36
N LEU A 261 2.97 19.36 -10.15
CA LEU A 261 1.99 20.42 -9.93
C LEU A 261 2.72 21.77 -9.80
N GLY A 262 2.09 22.85 -10.26
CA GLY A 262 2.63 24.21 -10.17
C GLY A 262 1.76 25.10 -9.29
N GLY A 263 2.37 25.93 -8.45
CA GLY A 263 1.65 26.81 -7.54
C GLY A 263 2.54 27.43 -6.47
N GLY A 264 1.93 27.84 -5.34
CA GLY A 264 2.68 28.26 -4.16
C GLY A 264 3.52 27.12 -3.55
N ASP A 265 4.42 27.48 -2.62
CA ASP A 265 5.30 26.61 -1.82
C ASP A 265 6.39 25.85 -2.61
N MET A 266 6.10 25.43 -3.85
CA MET A 266 7.03 24.72 -4.72
C MET A 266 8.02 25.62 -5.50
N ILE A 267 7.88 26.93 -5.38
CA ILE A 267 8.70 27.94 -6.06
C ILE A 267 9.84 28.44 -5.16
N SER A 268 10.95 28.85 -5.77
CA SER A 268 11.97 29.69 -5.14
C SER A 268 11.81 31.16 -5.51
N SER A 269 11.34 31.46 -6.72
CA SER A 269 11.09 32.83 -7.20
C SER A 269 10.08 32.81 -8.35
N VAL A 270 9.27 33.86 -8.46
CA VAL A 270 8.23 34.04 -9.48
C VAL A 270 8.28 35.48 -10.00
N SER A 271 8.40 35.64 -11.31
CA SER A 271 8.13 36.88 -12.06
C SER A 271 7.10 36.63 -13.16
N PHE A 272 6.67 37.67 -13.88
CA PHE A 272 5.76 37.49 -15.01
C PHE A 272 6.41 36.76 -16.19
N GLU A 273 7.74 36.80 -16.31
CA GLU A 273 8.51 36.20 -17.39
C GLU A 273 8.96 34.77 -17.07
N ARG A 274 9.25 34.46 -15.80
CA ARG A 274 9.82 33.17 -15.41
C ARG A 274 9.58 32.83 -13.94
N SER A 275 9.49 31.53 -13.67
CA SER A 275 9.59 30.95 -12.32
C SER A 275 10.83 30.07 -12.18
N THR A 276 11.34 29.98 -10.95
CA THR A 276 12.36 29.02 -10.52
C THR A 276 11.84 28.20 -9.36
N TRP A 277 12.27 26.96 -9.24
CA TRP A 277 11.68 25.98 -8.31
C TRP A 277 12.42 25.92 -6.97
N ALA A 278 11.69 25.55 -5.92
CA ALA A 278 12.28 25.21 -4.63
C ALA A 278 13.18 23.97 -4.74
N LYS A 279 13.98 23.72 -3.70
CA LYS A 279 14.71 22.46 -3.57
C LYS A 279 13.74 21.30 -3.34
N VAL A 280 14.21 20.08 -3.58
CA VAL A 280 13.48 18.88 -3.20
C VAL A 280 13.42 18.79 -1.67
N PRO A 281 12.31 18.31 -1.08
CA PRO A 281 11.14 17.73 -1.75
C PRO A 281 10.08 18.76 -2.18
N HIS A 282 10.15 20.00 -1.67
CA HIS A 282 9.12 21.03 -1.85
C HIS A 282 8.81 21.38 -3.32
N LYS A 283 9.75 21.17 -4.24
CA LYS A 283 9.51 21.23 -5.71
C LYS A 283 8.27 20.45 -6.16
N PHE A 284 7.87 19.40 -5.44
CA PHE A 284 6.75 18.53 -5.77
C PHE A 284 5.52 18.70 -4.86
N GLU A 285 5.57 19.60 -3.88
CA GLU A 285 4.51 19.82 -2.89
C GLU A 285 3.88 21.20 -3.12
N ALA A 286 3.09 21.31 -4.19
CA ALA A 286 2.49 22.58 -4.60
C ALA A 286 1.27 22.95 -3.73
N GLY A 287 1.32 24.15 -3.13
CA GLY A 287 0.27 24.70 -2.27
C GLY A 287 0.26 24.09 -0.86
N THR A 288 -0.72 24.51 -0.06
CA THR A 288 -0.90 24.01 1.31
C THR A 288 -1.05 22.48 1.31
N PRO A 289 -0.18 21.74 2.02
CA PRO A 289 -0.22 20.28 2.02
C PRO A 289 -1.28 19.74 2.98
N ALA A 290 -1.46 18.42 3.01
CA ALA A 290 -2.30 17.72 3.97
C ALA A 290 -1.61 17.65 5.36
N ILE A 291 -1.57 18.79 6.06
CA ILE A 291 -0.78 19.02 7.27
C ILE A 291 -1.16 18.05 8.39
N LEU A 292 -2.46 17.98 8.71
CA LEU A 292 -2.97 17.15 9.80
C LEU A 292 -2.82 15.67 9.46
N GLU A 293 -2.99 15.33 8.19
CA GLU A 293 -2.85 13.98 7.70
C GLU A 293 -1.40 13.49 7.76
N ALA A 294 -0.42 14.34 7.45
CA ALA A 294 1.00 14.01 7.64
C ALA A 294 1.32 13.77 9.13
N ILE A 295 0.81 14.61 10.04
CA ILE A 295 0.95 14.41 11.49
C ILE A 295 0.29 13.09 11.94
N GLY A 296 -0.89 12.77 11.41
CA GLY A 296 -1.56 11.49 11.66
C GLY A 296 -0.78 10.29 11.09
N LEU A 297 -0.16 10.44 9.92
CA LEU A 297 0.69 9.41 9.31
C LEU A 297 1.93 9.14 10.17
N LYS A 298 2.57 10.17 10.73
CA LYS A 298 3.66 10.02 11.70
C LYS A 298 3.25 9.11 12.85
N ALA A 299 2.11 9.41 13.48
CA ALA A 299 1.61 8.60 14.60
C ALA A 299 1.32 7.15 14.18
N ALA A 300 0.85 6.92 12.94
CA ALA A 300 0.61 5.58 12.42
C ALA A 300 1.90 4.79 12.19
N ILE A 301 2.93 5.46 11.65
CA ILE A 301 4.28 4.90 11.48
C ILE A 301 4.89 4.55 12.83
N GLU A 302 4.81 5.46 13.81
CA GLU A 302 5.33 5.26 15.16
C GLU A 302 4.62 4.11 15.87
N TRP A 303 3.28 4.06 15.77
CA TRP A 303 2.49 2.96 16.32
C TRP A 303 2.88 1.61 15.70
N THR A 304 2.97 1.54 14.37
CA THR A 304 3.34 0.31 13.65
C THR A 304 4.77 -0.13 14.01
N THR A 305 5.71 0.80 14.04
CA THR A 305 7.11 0.53 14.36
C THR A 305 7.28 0.05 15.81
N ALA A 306 6.50 0.60 16.74
CA ALA A 306 6.53 0.21 18.16
C ALA A 306 6.05 -1.22 18.42
N LEU A 307 5.15 -1.76 17.57
CA LEU A 307 4.75 -3.17 17.64
C LEU A 307 5.89 -4.12 17.27
N GLY A 308 6.80 -3.68 16.38
CA GLY A 308 7.91 -4.47 15.87
C GLY A 308 7.52 -5.33 14.67
N TRP A 309 8.32 -5.23 13.60
CA TRP A 309 8.05 -5.92 12.34
C TRP A 309 8.07 -7.43 12.44
N ASP A 310 8.99 -8.02 13.21
CA ASP A 310 9.07 -9.48 13.38
C ASP A 310 7.77 -10.02 14.01
N ALA A 311 7.20 -9.30 14.96
CA ALA A 311 5.96 -9.68 15.63
C ALA A 311 4.74 -9.52 14.70
N ILE A 312 4.68 -8.43 13.92
CA ILE A 312 3.64 -8.22 12.90
C ILE A 312 3.70 -9.33 11.85
N SER A 313 4.87 -9.58 11.27
CA SER A 313 5.04 -10.58 10.22
C SER A 313 4.73 -11.99 10.72
N ALA A 314 5.16 -12.37 11.92
CA ALA A 314 4.82 -13.67 12.50
C ALA A 314 3.31 -13.84 12.75
N HIS A 315 2.65 -12.79 13.26
CA HIS A 315 1.20 -12.80 13.49
C HIS A 315 0.42 -12.92 12.18
N GLU A 316 0.74 -12.07 11.19
CA GLU A 316 0.04 -12.08 9.91
C GLU A 316 0.31 -13.35 9.09
N GLN A 317 1.51 -13.91 9.15
CA GLN A 317 1.81 -15.22 8.56
C GLN A 317 0.92 -16.30 9.19
N ALA A 318 0.87 -16.34 10.52
CA ALA A 318 0.05 -17.32 11.25
C ALA A 318 -1.46 -17.18 10.95
N LEU A 319 -1.96 -15.95 10.74
CA LEU A 319 -3.33 -15.70 10.29
C LEU A 319 -3.55 -16.15 8.84
N THR A 320 -2.60 -15.87 7.96
CA THR A 320 -2.67 -16.22 6.53
C THR A 320 -2.70 -17.73 6.36
N ASP A 321 -1.80 -18.45 7.02
CA ASP A 321 -1.76 -19.92 7.00
C ASP A 321 -3.07 -20.51 7.54
N HIS A 322 -3.57 -19.95 8.64
CA HIS A 322 -4.84 -20.37 9.23
C HIS A 322 -6.01 -20.13 8.26
N ALA A 323 -6.09 -18.96 7.63
CA ALA A 323 -7.13 -18.65 6.66
C ALA A 323 -7.07 -19.58 5.43
N LEU A 324 -5.88 -19.81 4.88
CA LEU A 324 -5.71 -20.71 3.74
C LEU A 324 -6.19 -22.13 4.08
N ALA A 325 -5.81 -22.66 5.23
CA ALA A 325 -6.25 -23.98 5.68
C ALA A 325 -7.77 -24.04 5.92
N ARG A 326 -8.34 -23.04 6.61
CA ARG A 326 -9.77 -23.00 6.94
C ARG A 326 -10.65 -22.84 5.71
N LEU A 327 -10.26 -21.98 4.78
CA LEU A 327 -11.03 -21.72 3.56
C LEU A 327 -10.91 -22.86 2.55
N ALA A 328 -9.72 -23.48 2.40
CA ALA A 328 -9.54 -24.62 1.50
C ALA A 328 -10.33 -25.87 1.93
N ALA A 329 -10.70 -25.97 3.21
CA ALA A 329 -11.53 -27.06 3.73
C ALA A 329 -13.03 -26.91 3.41
N ILE A 330 -13.46 -25.77 2.86
CA ILE A 330 -14.87 -25.50 2.54
C ILE A 330 -15.14 -25.95 1.11
N GLU A 331 -16.10 -26.85 0.94
CA GLU A 331 -16.54 -27.33 -0.37
C GLU A 331 -17.00 -26.16 -1.26
N GLY A 332 -16.51 -26.14 -2.50
CA GLY A 332 -16.82 -25.09 -3.48
C GLY A 332 -16.01 -23.80 -3.33
N VAL A 333 -15.18 -23.64 -2.29
CA VAL A 333 -14.27 -22.49 -2.18
C VAL A 333 -13.02 -22.72 -3.03
N SER A 334 -12.70 -21.76 -3.91
CA SER A 334 -11.46 -21.75 -4.68
C SER A 334 -10.65 -20.50 -4.37
N ILE A 335 -9.48 -20.67 -3.75
CA ILE A 335 -8.57 -19.57 -3.42
C ILE A 335 -7.73 -19.21 -4.66
N LEU A 336 -7.65 -17.92 -4.97
CA LEU A 336 -6.78 -17.39 -6.02
C LEU A 336 -5.37 -17.17 -5.47
N GLY A 337 -4.39 -17.69 -6.19
CA GLY A 337 -2.98 -17.57 -5.83
C GLY A 337 -2.58 -18.54 -4.71
N ARG A 338 -1.48 -19.25 -4.95
CA ARG A 338 -0.81 -20.18 -4.03
C ARG A 338 0.69 -19.89 -3.93
N ALA A 339 1.07 -18.63 -4.13
CA ALA A 339 2.44 -18.16 -4.00
C ALA A 339 3.02 -18.55 -2.64
N GLN A 340 4.30 -18.93 -2.62
CA GLN A 340 4.96 -19.36 -1.40
C GLN A 340 5.19 -18.18 -0.46
N ASP A 341 5.66 -17.05 -1.00
CA ASP A 341 5.81 -15.79 -0.26
C ASP A 341 4.59 -14.89 -0.48
N ARG A 342 3.77 -14.72 0.57
CA ARG A 342 2.55 -13.92 0.51
C ARG A 342 2.22 -13.23 1.84
N GLY A 343 1.52 -12.11 1.77
CA GLY A 343 0.96 -11.44 2.94
C GLY A 343 -0.52 -11.77 3.18
N GLY A 344 -1.11 -11.04 4.13
CA GLY A 344 -2.46 -11.26 4.66
C GLY A 344 -3.62 -10.87 3.75
N VAL A 345 -3.55 -11.21 2.46
CA VAL A 345 -4.64 -11.00 1.49
C VAL A 345 -5.03 -12.33 0.87
N VAL A 346 -6.31 -12.70 0.98
CA VAL A 346 -6.86 -13.95 0.47
C VAL A 346 -8.09 -13.65 -0.39
N SER A 347 -7.91 -13.72 -1.70
CA SER A 347 -9.01 -13.69 -2.68
C SER A 347 -9.50 -15.11 -2.97
N PHE A 348 -10.83 -15.28 -3.07
CA PHE A 348 -11.44 -16.57 -3.35
C PHE A 348 -12.80 -16.41 -4.06
N THR A 349 -13.24 -17.49 -4.68
CA THR A 349 -14.61 -17.66 -5.22
C THR A 349 -15.35 -18.74 -4.43
N LEU A 350 -16.68 -18.75 -4.56
CA LEU A 350 -17.54 -19.80 -4.03
C LEU A 350 -18.40 -20.35 -5.17
N GLU A 351 -18.31 -21.65 -5.42
CA GLU A 351 -19.00 -22.33 -6.51
C GLU A 351 -20.52 -22.07 -6.48
N GLY A 352 -21.04 -21.61 -7.62
CA GLY A 352 -22.47 -21.33 -7.80
C GLY A 352 -22.98 -20.07 -7.08
N VAL A 353 -22.11 -19.25 -6.48
CA VAL A 353 -22.51 -18.03 -5.77
C VAL A 353 -21.70 -16.82 -6.25
N HIS A 354 -22.38 -15.77 -6.69
CA HIS A 354 -21.72 -14.55 -7.13
C HIS A 354 -21.04 -13.83 -5.94
N ALA A 355 -19.84 -13.25 -6.15
CA ALA A 355 -19.04 -12.67 -5.06
C ALA A 355 -19.79 -11.58 -4.28
N HIS A 356 -20.63 -10.80 -4.95
CA HIS A 356 -21.44 -9.75 -4.31
C HIS A 356 -22.52 -10.31 -3.38
N ASP A 357 -23.10 -11.47 -3.71
CA ASP A 357 -24.08 -12.14 -2.85
C ASP A 357 -23.39 -12.71 -1.60
N VAL A 358 -22.20 -13.31 -1.76
CA VAL A 358 -21.38 -13.77 -0.64
C VAL A 358 -21.06 -12.61 0.31
N ALA A 359 -20.53 -11.50 -0.21
CA ALA A 359 -20.20 -10.33 0.61
C ALA A 359 -21.43 -9.75 1.32
N THR A 360 -22.58 -9.68 0.64
CA THR A 360 -23.84 -9.18 1.22
C THR A 360 -24.34 -10.07 2.37
N LEU A 361 -24.23 -11.39 2.21
CA LEU A 361 -24.64 -12.34 3.26
C LEU A 361 -23.69 -12.34 4.46
N LEU A 362 -22.39 -12.17 4.22
CA LEU A 362 -21.38 -12.02 5.26
C LEU A 362 -21.57 -10.71 6.06
N ASP A 363 -21.88 -9.60 5.37
CA ASP A 363 -22.16 -8.31 6.02
C ASP A 363 -23.39 -8.40 6.95
N ARG A 364 -24.42 -9.18 6.59
CA ARG A 364 -25.55 -9.49 7.48
C ARG A 364 -25.15 -10.25 8.76
N GLN A 365 -23.96 -10.85 8.79
CA GLN A 365 -23.36 -11.49 9.96
C GLN A 365 -22.37 -10.58 10.70
N GLY A 366 -22.17 -9.33 10.25
CA GLY A 366 -21.19 -8.40 10.80
C GLY A 366 -19.79 -8.55 10.20
N ILE A 367 -19.61 -9.36 9.16
CA ILE A 367 -18.31 -9.61 8.52
C ILE A 367 -18.13 -8.69 7.31
N ALA A 368 -17.18 -7.78 7.39
CA ALA A 368 -16.80 -6.90 6.29
C ALA A 368 -15.70 -7.56 5.44
N VAL A 369 -16.04 -7.94 4.22
CA VAL A 369 -15.12 -8.36 3.14
C VAL A 369 -15.41 -7.52 1.89
N ARG A 370 -14.57 -7.62 0.87
CA ARG A 370 -14.80 -6.94 -0.41
C ARG A 370 -15.14 -7.92 -1.51
N ALA A 371 -16.08 -7.56 -2.37
CA ALA A 371 -16.37 -8.26 -3.62
C ALA A 371 -16.04 -7.37 -4.82
N GLY A 372 -15.62 -7.98 -5.93
CA GLY A 372 -15.40 -7.30 -7.21
C GLY A 372 -14.06 -7.68 -7.85
N GLN A 373 -13.54 -6.76 -8.67
CA GLN A 373 -12.27 -6.92 -9.39
C GLN A 373 -11.08 -6.31 -8.63
N HIS A 374 -11.32 -5.68 -7.48
CA HIS A 374 -10.30 -5.11 -6.59
C HIS A 374 -9.32 -4.15 -7.29
N CYS A 375 -9.78 -3.41 -8.30
CA CYS A 375 -8.95 -2.55 -9.13
C CYS A 375 -7.78 -3.30 -9.80
N ALA A 376 -7.99 -4.56 -10.18
CA ALA A 376 -7.02 -5.42 -10.87
C ALA A 376 -7.74 -6.25 -11.95
N GLU A 377 -8.61 -5.59 -12.73
CA GLU A 377 -9.42 -6.23 -13.77
C GLU A 377 -8.62 -7.10 -14.76
N PRO A 378 -7.45 -6.68 -15.29
CA PRO A 378 -6.66 -7.53 -16.18
C PRO A 378 -6.23 -8.85 -15.52
N LEU A 379 -5.97 -8.84 -14.21
CA LEU A 379 -5.66 -10.04 -13.45
C LEU A 379 -6.88 -10.98 -13.35
N MET A 380 -8.08 -10.42 -13.14
CA MET A 380 -9.32 -11.19 -13.12
C MET A 380 -9.57 -11.87 -14.47
N GLN A 381 -9.40 -11.13 -15.58
CA GLN A 381 -9.50 -11.66 -16.94
C GLN A 381 -8.47 -12.78 -17.19
N ARG A 382 -7.23 -12.62 -16.72
CA ARG A 382 -6.18 -13.65 -16.81
C ARG A 382 -6.56 -14.96 -16.12
N PHE A 383 -7.30 -14.89 -15.01
CA PHE A 383 -7.82 -16.07 -14.30
C PHE A 383 -9.19 -16.53 -14.81
N GLY A 384 -9.78 -15.87 -15.80
CA GLY A 384 -11.10 -16.21 -16.34
C GLY A 384 -12.24 -15.94 -15.36
N LEU A 385 -12.12 -14.91 -14.52
CA LEU A 385 -13.07 -14.56 -13.47
C LEU A 385 -13.60 -13.14 -13.65
N ASP A 386 -14.90 -12.95 -13.37
CA ASP A 386 -15.51 -11.61 -13.38
C ASP A 386 -15.34 -10.88 -12.05
N SER A 387 -15.40 -11.62 -10.93
CA SER A 387 -15.26 -11.08 -9.58
C SER A 387 -14.83 -12.14 -8.57
N THR A 388 -14.22 -11.69 -7.48
CA THR A 388 -13.87 -12.52 -6.32
C THR A 388 -14.29 -11.86 -5.03
N VAL A 389 -14.38 -12.65 -3.96
CA VAL A 389 -14.41 -12.14 -2.59
C VAL A 389 -12.97 -12.02 -2.12
N ARG A 390 -12.66 -10.98 -1.35
CA ARG A 390 -11.35 -10.77 -0.73
C ARG A 390 -11.51 -10.53 0.77
N ALA A 391 -10.90 -11.42 1.55
CA ALA A 391 -10.65 -11.20 2.96
C ALA A 391 -9.19 -10.76 3.13
N SER A 392 -8.96 -9.72 3.91
CA SER A 392 -7.64 -9.13 4.13
C SER A 392 -7.43 -8.75 5.59
N PHE A 393 -6.27 -9.11 6.10
CA PHE A 393 -5.94 -9.12 7.52
C PHE A 393 -5.04 -7.94 7.88
N ALA A 394 -4.93 -7.68 9.17
CA ALA A 394 -4.11 -6.64 9.74
C ALA A 394 -3.62 -7.07 11.14
N ALA A 395 -2.80 -6.23 11.79
CA ALA A 395 -2.29 -6.46 13.13
C ALA A 395 -3.38 -6.71 14.19
N TYR A 396 -4.59 -6.16 14.00
CA TYR A 396 -5.73 -6.32 14.90
C TYR A 396 -6.64 -7.54 14.60
N THR A 397 -6.40 -8.25 13.50
CA THR A 397 -7.20 -9.42 13.10
C THR A 397 -6.90 -10.61 14.00
N THR A 398 -7.92 -11.42 14.28
CA THR A 398 -7.83 -12.61 15.13
C THR A 398 -8.12 -13.91 14.36
N ARG A 399 -7.62 -15.04 14.86
CA ARG A 399 -7.99 -16.37 14.34
C ARG A 399 -9.49 -16.64 14.45
N ALA A 400 -10.13 -16.19 15.53
CA ALA A 400 -11.56 -16.36 15.75
C ALA A 400 -12.42 -15.65 14.68
N GLU A 401 -11.99 -14.49 14.22
CA GLU A 401 -12.65 -13.78 13.10
C GLU A 401 -12.56 -14.56 11.78
N ILE A 402 -11.42 -15.23 11.53
CA ILE A 402 -11.24 -16.11 10.37
C ILE A 402 -12.08 -17.39 10.50
N ASP A 403 -12.15 -17.98 11.69
CA ASP A 403 -12.99 -19.15 11.95
C ASP A 403 -14.47 -18.81 11.74
N PHE A 404 -14.91 -17.64 12.20
CA PHE A 404 -16.27 -17.16 12.00
C PHE A 404 -16.56 -16.89 10.52
N LEU A 405 -15.61 -16.30 9.76
CA LEU A 405 -15.72 -16.19 8.31
C LEU A 405 -15.93 -17.56 7.66
N ALA A 406 -15.10 -18.55 7.99
CA ALA A 406 -15.19 -19.90 7.43
C ALA A 406 -16.54 -20.57 7.76
N GLU A 407 -17.02 -20.43 9.00
CA GLU A 407 -18.34 -20.93 9.41
C GLU A 407 -19.47 -20.30 8.58
N GLN A 408 -19.46 -18.98 8.40
CA GLN A 408 -20.50 -18.30 7.64
C GLN A 408 -20.43 -18.61 6.15
N LEU A 409 -19.23 -18.78 5.57
CA LEU A 409 -19.07 -19.23 4.18
C LEU A 409 -19.65 -20.62 3.95
N ALA A 410 -19.41 -21.57 4.86
CA ALA A 410 -20.01 -22.89 4.79
C ALA A 410 -21.55 -22.82 4.83
N ARG A 411 -22.12 -21.92 5.64
CA ARG A 411 -23.58 -21.68 5.67
C ARG A 411 -24.10 -21.07 4.37
N VAL A 412 -23.39 -20.11 3.79
CA VAL A 412 -23.72 -19.54 2.48
C VAL A 412 -23.73 -20.63 1.42
N ARG A 413 -22.71 -21.51 1.41
CA ARG A 413 -22.66 -22.65 0.50
C ARG A 413 -23.87 -23.56 0.66
N SER A 414 -24.23 -23.94 1.89
CA SER A 414 -25.42 -24.78 2.13
C SER A 414 -26.73 -24.12 1.69
N PHE A 415 -26.86 -22.79 1.86
CA PHE A 415 -28.06 -22.05 1.45
C PHE A 415 -28.29 -22.08 -0.07
N PHE A 416 -27.22 -22.00 -0.87
CA PHE A 416 -27.30 -22.05 -2.33
C PHE A 416 -27.19 -23.47 -2.90
N GLY A 417 -26.45 -24.38 -2.24
CA GLY A 417 -26.31 -25.78 -2.63
C GLY A 417 -27.57 -26.61 -2.45
N ALA A 418 -28.45 -26.25 -1.50
CA ALA A 418 -29.75 -26.90 -1.32
C ALA A 418 -30.82 -26.52 -2.37
N ARG A 419 -30.48 -25.65 -3.34
CA ARG A 419 -31.39 -25.16 -4.39
C ARG A 419 -30.95 -25.54 -5.81
N GLY A 420 -29.88 -26.33 -5.93
CA GLY A 420 -29.33 -26.83 -7.21
C GLY A 420 -29.84 -28.22 -7.57
#